data_AF-A0A366XR27-F1
#
_entry.id   AF-A0A366XR27-F1
#
_cell.length_a   1.000
_cell.length_b   1.000
_cell.length_c   1.000
_cell.angle_alpha   90.00
_cell.angle_beta   90.00
_cell.angle_gamma   90.00
#
_symmetry.space_group_name_H-M   'P 1'
#
loop_
_entity.id
_entity.type
_entity.pdbx_description
1 polymer ?
#
loop_
_entity_poly.entity_id
_entity_poly.type
_entity_poly.pdbx_seq_one_letter_code
_entity_poly.pdbx_strand_id
1 'polypeptide(L)' 'MSRQVRNHMVEFLCSKTTMGAEKVLKMTDAEVEYYHWLYSDDDTSDYVRIH' A
#
# COMPACT_ATOMS: atom_id res chain seq x y z
N MET A 1 9.03 -10.87 1.54
CA MET A 1 9.50 -9.49 1.25
C MET A 1 10.79 -9.19 2.04
N SER A 2 11.71 -8.37 1.50
CA SER A 2 12.90 -7.94 2.26
C SER A 2 12.57 -6.84 3.28
N ARG A 3 13.32 -6.76 4.38
CA ARG A 3 13.06 -5.80 5.47
C ARG A 3 13.05 -4.33 5.02
N GLN A 4 13.93 -3.94 4.09
CA GLN A 4 13.94 -2.59 3.52
C GLN A 4 12.67 -2.29 2.72
N VAL A 5 12.23 -3.24 1.88
CA VAL A 5 11.02 -3.09 1.06
C VAL A 5 9.79 -2.95 1.95
N ARG A 6 9.69 -3.76 3.00
CA ARG A 6 8.61 -3.66 3.98
C ARG A 6 8.56 -2.29 4.64
N ASN A 7 9.70 -1.80 5.12
CA ASN A 7 9.74 -0.49 5.78
C ASN A 7 9.23 0.62 4.86
N HIS A 8 9.68 0.61 3.60
CA HIS A 8 9.23 1.57 2.59
C HIS A 8 7.71 1.50 2.34
N MET A 9 7.15 0.29 2.20
CA MET A 9 5.71 0.10 1.99
C MET A 9 4.88 0.49 3.22
N VAL A 10 5.39 0.23 4.43
CA VAL A 10 4.74 0.65 5.68
C VAL A 10 4.72 2.17 5.80
N GLU A 11 5.83 2.86 5.48
CA GLU A 11 5.89 4.32 5.45
C GLU A 11 4.94 4.92 4.41
N PHE A 12 4.84 4.29 3.23
CA PHE A 12 3.87 4.65 2.20
C PHE A 12 2.43 4.53 2.73
N LEU A 13 2.07 3.39 3.32
CA LEU A 13 0.72 3.15 3.86
C LEU A 13 0.37 4.12 4.99
N CYS A 14 1.31 4.41 5.88
CA CYS A 14 1.12 5.39 6.95
C CYS A 14 0.93 6.83 6.43
N SER A 15 1.49 7.17 5.26
CA SER A 15 1.39 8.53 4.68
C SER A 15 0.19 8.70 3.75
N LYS A 16 -0.21 7.67 3.02
CA LYS A 16 -1.32 7.69 2.05
C LYS A 16 -2.68 7.29 2.63
N THR A 17 -2.69 6.49 3.70
CA THR A 17 -3.93 6.00 4.31
C THR A 17 -4.18 6.62 5.68
N THR A 18 -5.42 6.62 6.14
CA THR A 18 -5.77 6.95 7.53
C THR A 18 -5.60 5.76 8.48
N MET A 19 -4.96 4.66 8.03
CA MET A 19 -4.67 3.53 8.90
C MET A 19 -3.64 3.96 9.94
N GLY A 20 -3.97 3.77 11.22
CA GLY A 20 -3.02 4.06 12.29
C GLY A 20 -1.74 3.24 12.12
N ALA A 21 -0.58 3.87 12.34
CA ALA A 21 0.72 3.23 12.17
C ALA A 21 0.85 1.92 12.97
N GLU A 22 0.22 1.84 14.14
CA GLU A 22 0.16 0.62 14.95
C GLU A 22 -0.50 -0.57 14.23
N LYS A 23 -1.48 -0.28 13.36
CA LYS A 23 -2.22 -1.29 12.59
C LYS A 23 -1.34 -1.78 11.45
N VAL A 24 -0.70 -0.86 10.74
CA VAL A 24 0.20 -1.18 9.61
C VAL A 24 1.42 -1.97 10.10
N LEU A 25 1.98 -1.64 11.27
CA LEU A 25 3.11 -2.36 11.85
C LEU A 25 2.78 -3.80 12.24
N LYS A 26 1.52 -4.09 12.60
CA LYS A 26 1.03 -5.44 12.94
C LYS A 26 0.65 -6.26 11.71
N MET A 27 0.61 -5.66 10.52
CA MET A 27 0.31 -6.39 9.29
C MET A 27 1.40 -7.39 8.94
N THR A 28 0.97 -8.50 8.36
CA THR A 28 1.84 -9.46 7.68
C THR A 28 2.38 -8.85 6.38
N ASP A 29 3.47 -9.44 5.87
CA ASP A 29 4.06 -8.98 4.60
C ASP A 29 3.03 -8.99 3.45
N ALA A 30 2.19 -10.03 3.38
CA ALA A 30 1.14 -10.15 2.36
C ALA A 30 0.06 -9.07 2.47
N GLU A 31 -0.32 -8.67 3.69
CA GLU A 31 -1.27 -7.58 3.91
C GLU A 31 -0.67 -6.22 3.53
N VAL A 32 0.60 -5.99 3.89
CA VAL A 32 1.33 -4.77 3.49
C VAL A 32 1.40 -4.67 1.97
N GLU A 33 1.74 -5.75 1.27
CA GLU A 33 1.78 -5.79 -0.19
C GLU A 33 0.40 -5.55 -0.82
N TYR A 34 -0.66 -6.18 -0.28
CA TYR A 34 -2.03 -5.99 -0.75
C TYR A 34 -2.49 -4.53 -0.63
N TYR A 35 -2.33 -3.93 0.55
CA TYR A 35 -2.73 -2.54 0.74
C TYR A 35 -1.82 -1.58 -0.02
N HIS A 36 -0.53 -1.88 -0.13
CA HIS A 36 0.37 -1.09 -0.94
C HIS A 36 -0.11 -1.08 -2.39
N TRP A 37 -0.48 -2.23 -2.96
CA TRP A 37 -1.05 -2.28 -4.31
C TRP A 37 -2.38 -1.52 -4.43
N LEU A 38 -3.27 -1.65 -3.44
CA LEU A 38 -4.59 -0.99 -3.44
C LEU A 38 -4.51 0.54 -3.39
N TYR A 39 -3.52 1.08 -2.68
CA TYR A 39 -3.35 2.53 -2.48
C TYR A 39 -2.19 3.14 -3.26
N SER A 40 -1.36 2.30 -3.89
CA SER A 40 -0.37 2.77 -4.86
C SER A 40 -1.15 3.41 -6.00
N ASP A 41 -0.87 4.69 -6.23
CA ASP A 41 -1.21 5.40 -7.47
C ASP A 41 -0.36 4.79 -8.60
N ASP A 42 -0.59 3.51 -8.90
CA ASP A 42 -0.26 2.98 -10.21
C ASP A 42 -1.42 3.43 -11.09
N ASP A 43 -1.14 4.44 -11.91
CA ASP A 43 -1.96 5.05 -12.95
C ASP A 43 -2.46 3.97 -13.94
N THR A 44 -3.34 3.09 -13.46
CA THR A 44 -3.93 1.96 -14.18
C THR A 44 -5.45 2.06 -14.17
N SER A 45 -5.95 3.30 -14.20
CA SER A 45 -7.25 3.58 -14.83
C SER A 45 -7.05 4.08 -16.26
N ASP A 46 -6.19 3.41 -17.04
CA ASP A 46 -6.27 3.37 -18.50
C ASP A 46 -7.37 2.40 -19.00
N TYR A 47 -8.25 1.93 -18.11
CA TYR A 47 -9.50 1.24 -18.39
C TYR A 47 -10.50 1.76 -17.34
N VAL A 48 -11.55 2.55 -17.63
CA VAL A 48 -12.48 2.55 -18.74
C VAL A 48 -13.10 3.95 -18.85
N ARG A 49 -12.61 4.77 -19.77
CA ARG A 49 -13.40 5.88 -20.32
C ARG A 49 -14.32 5.29 -21.38
N ILE A 50 -15.39 4.62 -20.97
CA ILE A 50 -16.51 4.35 -21.88
C ILE A 50 -17.38 5.61 -21.91
N HIS A 51 -17.56 6.11 -23.12
CA HIS A 51 -18.38 7.23 -23.53
C HIS A 51 -19.80 7.19 -22.94
#